data_AF-A0A0F7N9V3-F1
#
_entry.id   AF-A0A0F7N9V3-F1
#
_cell.length_a   1.000
_cell.length_b   1.000
_cell.length_c   1.000
_cell.angle_alpha   90.00
_cell.angle_beta   90.00
_cell.angle_gamma   90.00
#
_symmetry.space_group_name_H-M   'P 1'
#
loop_
_entity.id
_entity.type
_entity.pdbx_description
1 polymer ?
#
loop_
_entity_poly.entity_id
_entity_poly.type
_entity_poly.pdbx_seq_one_letter_code
_entity_poly.pdbx_strand_id
1 'polypeptide(L)'
;MNRMRMDRRSARAMAVGAVAALGLAASATGTAVAAQPTQQQVPTYTCGGGVTVGPLVTGFDCTASPGAPKIGLVDGPFVVTIPAGSYTCDSGVAAVPVTVVGFGCEPEPPA
;
A
#
# COMPACT_ATOMS: atom_id res chain seq x y z
N MET A 1 53.53 -18.43 -24.00
CA MET A 1 52.55 -17.68 -23.17
C MET A 1 51.82 -18.68 -22.28
N ASN A 2 52.09 -18.61 -20.97
CA ASN A 2 51.56 -19.54 -19.95
C ASN A 2 50.04 -19.38 -19.78
N ARG A 3 49.30 -20.48 -19.83
CA ARG A 3 47.95 -20.58 -19.23
C ARG A 3 47.95 -21.68 -18.16
N MET A 4 48.24 -21.26 -16.93
CA MET A 4 47.77 -21.93 -15.71
C MET A 4 46.27 -21.67 -15.59
N ARG A 5 45.43 -22.70 -15.43
CA ARG A 5 44.23 -22.77 -14.55
C ARG A 5 43.82 -24.24 -14.44
N MET A 6 44.18 -24.89 -13.34
CA MET A 6 43.26 -25.17 -12.22
C MET A 6 42.29 -26.31 -12.55
N ASP A 7 42.81 -27.50 -12.28
CA ASP A 7 42.07 -28.68 -11.86
C ASP A 7 41.16 -28.32 -10.67
N ARG A 8 39.88 -28.69 -10.74
CA ARG A 8 39.21 -29.43 -9.66
C ARG A 8 37.70 -29.48 -9.84
N ARG A 9 37.23 -30.71 -9.61
CA ARG A 9 35.94 -31.09 -9.04
C ARG A 9 34.75 -30.93 -9.99
N SER A 10 33.82 -31.86 -10.07
CA SER A 10 33.64 -33.22 -9.55
C SER A 10 32.15 -33.44 -9.80
N ALA A 11 31.79 -34.62 -10.29
CA ALA A 11 30.47 -35.23 -10.13
C ALA A 11 29.29 -34.50 -10.82
N ARG A 12 28.58 -35.12 -11.77
CA ARG A 12 27.61 -36.22 -11.54
C ARG A 12 26.63 -35.80 -10.43
N ALA A 13 25.31 -35.87 -10.58
CA ALA A 13 24.45 -36.45 -11.57
C ALA A 13 23.02 -36.01 -11.24
N MET A 14 22.13 -36.25 -12.19
CA MET A 14 20.75 -36.73 -12.05
C MET A 14 20.08 -36.72 -10.67
N ALA A 15 18.82 -36.27 -10.64
CA ALA A 15 17.63 -37.04 -10.24
C ALA A 15 16.51 -36.02 -9.95
N VAL A 16 15.43 -35.91 -10.74
CA VAL A 16 14.26 -36.80 -10.76
C VAL A 16 13.87 -37.28 -9.36
N GLY A 17 12.75 -36.78 -8.85
CA GLY A 17 12.18 -37.32 -7.62
C GLY A 17 10.96 -36.53 -7.16
N ALA A 18 9.81 -36.83 -7.76
CA ALA A 18 8.53 -36.52 -7.14
C ALA A 18 8.45 -37.23 -5.78
N VAL A 19 8.04 -36.50 -4.74
CA VAL A 19 7.62 -37.13 -3.48
C VAL A 19 6.28 -36.53 -3.10
N ALA A 20 5.23 -37.25 -3.46
CA ALA A 20 3.96 -37.18 -2.76
C ALA A 20 4.14 -37.85 -1.40
N ALA A 21 3.89 -37.12 -0.31
CA ALA A 21 3.73 -37.70 1.01
C ALA A 21 2.60 -36.95 1.74
N LEU A 22 1.44 -37.59 1.78
CA LEU A 22 0.39 -37.29 2.76
C LEU A 22 0.96 -37.61 4.15
N GLY A 23 1.14 -36.58 4.97
CA GLY A 23 1.56 -36.71 6.37
C GLY A 23 0.61 -35.92 7.26
N LEU A 24 -0.32 -36.61 7.93
CA LEU A 24 -0.92 -36.11 9.16
C LEU A 24 0.07 -36.32 10.31
N ALA A 25 0.66 -35.25 10.84
CA ALA A 25 1.07 -35.17 12.25
C ALA A 25 1.53 -33.76 12.64
N ALA A 26 0.84 -33.22 13.66
CA ALA A 26 1.40 -32.52 14.82
C ALA A 26 2.23 -31.23 14.62
N SER A 27 1.57 -30.11 14.91
CA SER A 27 2.02 -29.03 15.83
C SER A 27 3.47 -28.55 15.74
N ALA A 28 3.66 -27.44 15.02
CA ALA A 28 4.34 -26.23 15.51
C ALA A 28 4.56 -25.30 14.31
N THR A 29 3.53 -24.57 13.93
CA THR A 29 3.70 -23.47 12.97
C THR A 29 3.07 -22.26 13.62
N GLY A 30 3.94 -21.42 14.20
CA GLY A 30 3.58 -20.05 14.49
C GLY A 30 2.82 -19.51 13.29
N THR A 31 1.73 -18.80 13.56
CA THR A 31 0.92 -18.17 12.54
C THR A 31 1.82 -17.23 11.75
N ALA A 32 2.45 -17.75 10.69
CA ALA A 32 2.73 -16.97 9.51
C ALA A 32 1.35 -16.55 9.05
N VAL A 33 0.91 -15.40 9.57
CA VAL A 33 -0.15 -14.64 8.95
C VAL A 33 0.38 -14.42 7.55
N ALA A 34 -0.06 -15.27 6.62
CA ALA A 34 0.02 -14.97 5.21
C ALA A 34 -0.65 -13.61 5.13
N ALA A 35 0.17 -12.56 4.96
CA ALA A 35 -0.33 -11.23 4.67
C ALA A 35 -1.14 -11.40 3.40
N GLN A 36 -2.46 -11.54 3.57
CA GLN A 36 -3.40 -11.42 2.49
C GLN A 36 -3.02 -10.10 1.81
N PRO A 37 -2.82 -10.07 0.48
CA PRO A 37 -2.59 -8.81 -0.19
C PRO A 37 -3.81 -7.95 0.13
N THR A 38 -3.66 -7.02 1.08
CA THR A 38 -4.65 -6.00 1.32
C THR A 38 -4.75 -5.30 -0.01
N GLN A 39 -5.89 -5.46 -0.69
CA GLN A 39 -6.24 -4.60 -1.82
C GLN A 39 -5.82 -3.20 -1.39
N GLN A 40 -4.85 -2.58 -2.09
CA GLN A 40 -4.26 -1.33 -1.66
C GLN A 40 -5.39 -0.31 -1.55
N GLN A 41 -5.91 -0.13 -0.33
CA GLN A 41 -7.01 0.78 -0.09
C GLN A 41 -6.42 2.17 -0.23
N VAL A 42 -6.89 2.90 -1.23
CA VAL A 42 -6.54 4.30 -1.42
C VAL A 42 -6.90 5.05 -0.13
N PRO A 43 -5.96 5.77 0.51
CA PRO A 43 -6.25 6.54 1.71
C PRO A 43 -7.45 7.46 1.47
N THR A 44 -8.37 7.53 2.44
CA THR A 44 -9.58 8.34 2.30
C THR A 44 -9.77 9.18 3.55
N TYR A 45 -10.11 10.45 3.37
CA TYR A 45 -10.42 11.37 4.44
C TYR A 45 -11.82 11.92 4.27
N THR A 46 -12.67 11.74 5.27
CA THR A 46 -14.03 12.30 5.29
C THR A 46 -14.07 13.48 6.23
N CYS A 47 -14.45 14.65 5.71
CA CYS A 47 -14.37 15.93 6.41
C CYS A 47 -15.76 16.54 6.56
N GLY A 48 -16.03 17.12 7.73
CA GLY A 48 -17.30 17.80 8.03
C GLY A 48 -17.49 19.12 7.26
N GLY A 49 -16.40 19.74 6.83
CA GLY A 49 -16.40 20.94 5.99
C GLY A 49 -15.24 20.94 5.01
N GLY A 50 -15.26 21.86 4.05
CA GLY A 50 -14.12 22.06 3.17
C GLY A 50 -14.34 23.14 2.12
N VAL A 51 -13.23 23.55 1.50
CA VAL A 51 -13.18 24.51 0.40
C VAL A 51 -12.32 23.97 -0.72
N THR A 52 -12.68 24.32 -1.96
CA THR A 52 -11.93 23.96 -3.15
C THR A 52 -11.52 25.21 -3.92
N VAL A 53 -10.26 25.26 -4.34
CA VAL A 53 -9.69 26.39 -5.11
C VAL A 53 -8.81 25.82 -6.22
N GLY A 54 -9.40 25.65 -7.42
CA GLY A 54 -8.73 24.96 -8.52
C GLY A 54 -8.37 23.52 -8.12
N PRO A 55 -7.12 23.07 -8.32
CA PRO A 55 -6.67 21.73 -7.96
C PRO A 55 -6.32 21.57 -6.47
N LEU A 56 -6.72 22.51 -5.61
CA LEU A 56 -6.49 22.49 -4.17
C LEU A 56 -7.79 22.18 -3.44
N VAL A 57 -7.76 21.21 -2.52
CA VAL A 57 -8.89 20.88 -1.63
C VAL A 57 -8.41 20.99 -0.20
N THR A 58 -9.11 21.76 0.62
CA THR A 58 -8.87 21.83 2.08
C THR A 58 -10.10 21.35 2.81
N GLY A 59 -9.98 20.25 3.54
CA GLY A 59 -11.00 19.71 4.42
C GLY A 59 -10.79 20.11 5.87
N PHE A 60 -11.88 20.23 6.63
CA PHE A 60 -11.91 20.53 8.06
C PHE A 60 -12.73 19.48 8.81
N ASP A 61 -12.39 19.25 10.08
CA ASP A 61 -13.05 18.25 10.93
C ASP A 61 -13.03 16.87 10.25
N CYS A 62 -11.82 16.43 9.90
CA CYS A 62 -11.59 15.27 9.07
C CYS A 62 -11.42 13.99 9.89
N THR A 63 -11.82 12.86 9.31
CA THR A 63 -11.60 11.51 9.82
C THR A 63 -10.85 10.72 8.76
N ALA A 64 -9.77 10.06 9.15
CA ALA A 64 -8.98 9.21 8.26
C ALA A 64 -9.53 7.78 8.23
N SER A 65 -9.58 7.17 7.04
CA SER A 65 -9.87 5.74 6.88
C SER A 65 -8.78 4.87 7.52
N PRO A 66 -9.07 3.59 7.81
CA PRO A 66 -8.05 2.68 8.33
C PRO A 66 -6.83 2.61 7.40
N GLY A 67 -5.63 2.78 7.96
CA GLY A 67 -4.37 2.75 7.20
C GLY A 67 -3.95 4.10 6.59
N ALA A 68 -4.83 5.11 6.55
CA ALA A 68 -4.47 6.44 6.08
C ALA A 68 -3.62 7.20 7.12
N PRO A 69 -2.57 7.93 6.69
CA PRO A 69 -1.74 8.72 7.59
C PRO A 69 -2.56 9.85 8.23
N LYS A 70 -2.49 9.96 9.56
CA LYS A 70 -3.24 10.99 10.30
C LYS A 70 -2.47 12.31 10.42
N ILE A 71 -1.14 12.26 10.45
CA ILE A 71 -0.26 13.41 10.62
C ILE A 71 0.89 13.29 9.63
N GLY A 72 1.15 14.37 8.90
CA GLY A 72 2.30 14.49 7.99
C GLY A 72 1.92 14.49 6.52
N LEU A 73 2.90 14.23 5.67
CA LEU A 73 2.72 14.18 4.23
C LEU A 73 1.94 12.93 3.82
N VAL A 74 1.08 13.11 2.82
CA VAL A 74 0.39 12.04 2.11
C VAL A 74 1.01 11.97 0.72
N ASP A 75 1.92 11.01 0.53
CA ASP A 75 2.60 10.78 -0.75
C ASP A 75 1.84 9.74 -1.57
N GLY A 76 1.31 10.16 -2.71
CA GLY A 76 0.52 9.33 -3.62
C GLY A 76 -0.99 9.56 -3.53
N PRO A 77 -1.76 8.90 -4.40
CA PRO A 77 -3.17 9.20 -4.58
C PRO A 77 -3.96 8.92 -3.31
N PHE A 78 -4.84 9.85 -2.95
CA PHE A 78 -5.78 9.73 -1.84
C PHE A 78 -7.06 10.49 -2.13
N VAL A 79 -8.12 10.17 -1.40
CA VAL A 79 -9.44 10.79 -1.58
C VAL A 79 -9.76 11.71 -0.41
N VAL A 80 -10.26 12.91 -0.71
CA VAL A 80 -10.83 13.84 0.26
C VAL A 80 -12.31 14.03 -0.05
N THR A 81 -13.17 13.63 0.88
CA THR A 81 -14.61 13.83 0.81
C THR A 81 -15.00 14.99 1.73
N ILE A 82 -15.54 16.04 1.13
CA ILE A 82 -16.12 17.20 1.81
C ILE A 82 -17.61 17.30 1.46
N PRO A 83 -18.41 18.15 2.13
CA PRO A 83 -19.84 18.27 1.82
C PRO A 83 -20.15 18.65 0.36
N ALA A 84 -19.19 19.29 -0.34
CA ALA A 84 -19.32 19.65 -1.75
C ALA A 84 -19.04 18.50 -2.73
N GLY A 85 -18.46 17.38 -2.28
CA GLY A 85 -18.13 16.22 -3.13
C GLY A 85 -16.88 15.45 -2.68
N SER A 86 -16.56 14.40 -3.44
CA SER A 86 -15.32 13.62 -3.30
C SER A 86 -14.30 14.03 -4.36
N TYR A 87 -13.04 14.12 -3.95
CA TYR A 87 -11.93 14.54 -4.79
C TYR A 87 -10.77 13.57 -4.63
N THR A 88 -10.21 13.09 -5.75
CA THR A 88 -8.95 12.34 -5.75
C THR A 88 -7.81 13.32 -5.92
N CYS A 89 -6.82 13.27 -5.02
CA CYS A 89 -5.67 14.16 -4.97
C CYS A 89 -4.37 13.36 -5.10
N ASP A 90 -3.34 13.91 -5.74
CA ASP A 90 -2.06 13.24 -5.95
C ASP A 90 -1.12 13.27 -4.73
N SER A 91 -1.20 14.33 -3.93
CA SER A 91 -0.36 14.52 -2.73
C SER A 91 -0.99 15.50 -1.76
N GLY A 92 -0.58 15.47 -0.49
CA GLY A 92 -1.25 16.26 0.54
C GLY A 92 -0.53 16.34 1.87
N VAL A 93 -1.17 17.03 2.80
CA VAL A 93 -0.80 17.07 4.22
C VAL A 93 -2.02 16.70 5.04
N ALA A 94 -1.88 15.69 5.89
CA ALA A 94 -2.89 15.32 6.88
C ALA A 94 -2.51 15.88 8.26
N ALA A 95 -3.50 16.46 8.94
CA ALA A 95 -3.44 16.85 10.34
C ALA A 95 -4.79 16.52 11.00
N VAL A 96 -5.17 15.25 10.92
CA VAL A 96 -6.43 14.69 11.41
C VAL A 96 -6.42 14.66 12.96
N PRO A 97 -7.51 15.10 13.63
CA PRO A 97 -8.84 15.34 13.08
C PRO A 97 -9.11 16.76 12.57
N VAL A 98 -8.11 17.64 12.59
CA VAL A 98 -8.34 19.08 12.34
C VAL A 98 -8.53 19.38 10.86
N THR A 99 -7.58 18.96 10.02
CA THR A 99 -7.59 19.35 8.60
C THR A 99 -6.85 18.34 7.73
N VAL A 100 -7.19 18.33 6.45
CA VAL A 100 -6.47 17.65 5.38
C VAL A 100 -6.39 18.61 4.19
N VAL A 101 -5.19 18.81 3.67
CA VAL A 101 -4.95 19.62 2.47
C VAL A 101 -4.49 18.70 1.37
N GLY A 102 -5.19 18.71 0.24
CA GLY A 102 -4.82 17.99 -0.96
C GLY A 102 -4.44 18.92 -2.11
N PHE A 103 -3.48 18.46 -2.90
CA PHE A 103 -2.93 19.11 -4.07
C PHE A 103 -3.10 18.20 -5.29
N GLY A 104 -3.32 18.80 -6.47
CA GLY A 104 -3.58 18.02 -7.69
C GLY A 104 -4.90 17.27 -7.60
N CYS A 105 -5.93 17.94 -7.08
CA CYS A 105 -7.21 17.31 -6.82
C CYS A 105 -8.16 17.45 -8.00
N GLU A 106 -8.73 16.35 -8.44
CA GLU A 106 -9.84 16.30 -9.39
C GLU A 106 -11.10 15.71 -8.72
N PRO A 107 -12.31 16.21 -9.07
CA PRO A 107 -13.55 15.63 -8.61
C PRO A 107 -13.69 14.19 -9.12
N GLU A 108 -14.11 13.27 -8.24
CA GLU A 108 -14.43 11.91 -8.67
C GLU A 108 -15.66 11.95 -9.60
N PRO A 109 -15.62 11.26 -10.76
CA PRO A 109 -16.78 11.14 -11.62
C PRO A 109 -17.90 10.38 -10.88
N PRO A 110 -19.18 10.75 -11.10
CA PRO A 110 -20.29 10.00 -10.53
C PRO A 110 -20.27 8.57 -11.07
N ALA A 111 -20.41 7.60 -10.16
CA ALA A 111 -20.55 6.18 -10.47
C ALA A 111 -21.88 5.85 -11.16
#